data_AF-A0A959WHV5-F1
#
_entry.id   AF-A0A959WHV5-F1
#
_cell.length_a   1.000
_cell.length_b   1.000
_cell.length_c   1.000
_cell.angle_alpha   90.00
_cell.angle_beta   90.00
_cell.angle_gamma   90.00
#
_symmetry.space_group_name_H-M   'P 1'
#
loop_
_entity.id
_entity.type
_entity.pdbx_description
1 polymer ?
#
loop_
_entity_poly.entity_id
_entity_poly.type
_entity_poly.pdbx_seq_one_letter_code
_entity_poly.pdbx_strand_id
1 'polypeptide(L)'
;LYKTRNASQPFTRGFFFGGAMASTMTLTQGHFPGGHWKNHDDATYKMELGKASEKYPEADGEYTFDKLSSVFLSGNATRDDAPNHVRIQTEVPREIAQTWVSMCPAQVYEIPEDQLESDAPIVDVHVTASNCVQCGAITAKGGRLTLPEGGDGPLYTET
;
A
#
# COMPACT_ATOMS: atom_id res chain seq x y z
N LEU A 1 -15.41 7.17 17.86
CA LEU A 1 -15.73 5.85 17.25
C LEU A 1 -17.22 5.69 16.94
N TYR A 2 -18.13 5.60 17.92
CA TYR A 2 -19.56 5.32 17.64
C TYR A 2 -20.28 6.32 16.72
N LYS A 3 -19.98 7.62 16.83
CA LYS A 3 -20.61 8.68 16.02
C LYS A 3 -20.24 8.63 14.52
N THR A 4 -19.12 8.01 14.18
CA THR A 4 -18.54 8.02 12.83
C THR A 4 -18.26 6.62 12.29
N ARG A 5 -18.74 5.58 12.98
CA ARG A 5 -18.43 4.17 12.66
C ARG A 5 -18.84 3.73 11.26
N ASN A 6 -19.84 4.42 10.68
CA ASN A 6 -20.41 4.12 9.37
C ASN A 6 -19.99 5.16 8.30
N ALA A 7 -19.07 6.08 8.59
CA ALA A 7 -18.80 7.21 7.70
C ALA A 7 -18.08 6.82 6.39
N SER A 8 -17.25 5.78 6.40
CA SER A 8 -16.47 5.34 5.22
C SER A 8 -17.23 4.36 4.33
N GLN A 9 -18.12 3.55 4.89
CA GLN A 9 -18.84 2.48 4.20
C GLN A 9 -19.69 2.95 3.01
N PRO A 10 -20.40 4.10 3.09
CA PRO A 10 -21.14 4.62 1.96
C PRO A 10 -20.29 4.88 0.70
N PHE A 11 -18.99 5.16 0.84
CA PHE A 11 -18.11 5.42 -0.30
C PHE A 11 -17.84 4.19 -1.17
N THR A 12 -18.13 2.98 -0.67
CA THR A 12 -18.12 1.76 -1.49
C THR A 12 -19.15 1.79 -2.62
N ARG A 13 -20.19 2.63 -2.51
CA ARG A 13 -21.24 2.83 -3.53
C ARG A 13 -20.98 4.08 -4.40
N GLY A 14 -19.77 4.63 -4.35
CA GLY A 14 -19.35 5.77 -5.16
C GLY A 14 -19.29 7.08 -4.38
N PHE A 15 -18.51 8.03 -4.93
CA PHE A 15 -18.15 9.27 -4.26
C PHE A 15 -19.35 10.16 -3.88
N PHE A 16 -20.29 10.37 -4.82
CA PHE A 16 -21.42 11.28 -4.59
C PHE A 16 -22.42 10.74 -3.55
N PHE A 17 -22.79 9.46 -3.67
CA PHE A 17 -23.64 8.81 -2.68
C PHE A 17 -22.93 8.73 -1.31
N GLY A 18 -21.65 8.36 -1.33
CA GLY A 18 -20.82 8.32 -0.13
C GLY A 18 -20.77 9.66 0.59
N GLY A 19 -20.54 10.75 -0.14
CA GLY A 19 -20.48 12.10 0.40
C GLY A 19 -21.81 12.59 0.97
N ALA A 20 -22.92 12.34 0.27
CA ALA A 20 -24.26 12.70 0.75
C ALA A 20 -24.62 11.97 2.06
N MET A 21 -24.32 10.67 2.11
CA MET A 21 -24.56 9.84 3.28
C MET A 21 -23.65 10.18 4.45
N ALA A 22 -22.35 10.36 4.21
CA ALA A 22 -21.39 10.77 5.23
C ALA A 22 -21.77 12.14 5.82
N SER A 23 -22.20 13.09 4.99
CA SER A 23 -22.68 14.40 5.44
C SER A 23 -23.92 14.28 6.32
N THR A 24 -24.88 13.44 5.93
CA THR A 24 -26.09 13.16 6.73
C THR A 24 -25.74 12.51 8.07
N MET A 25 -24.79 11.57 8.08
CA MET A 25 -24.30 10.94 9.32
C MET A 25 -23.58 11.94 10.22
N THR A 26 -22.79 12.86 9.66
CA THR A 26 -22.15 13.93 10.43
C THR A 26 -23.19 14.85 11.07
N LEU A 27 -24.22 15.26 10.31
CA LEU A 27 -25.31 16.11 10.83
C LEU A 27 -26.10 15.43 11.95
N THR A 28 -26.37 14.13 11.82
CA THR A 28 -27.15 13.35 12.80
C THR A 28 -26.29 12.68 13.86
N GLN A 29 -24.99 12.98 13.92
CA GLN A 29 -24.01 12.37 14.83
C GLN A 29 -23.99 10.83 14.78
N GLY A 30 -24.26 10.25 13.61
CA GLY A 30 -24.28 8.81 13.38
C GLY A 30 -25.56 8.10 13.86
N HIS A 31 -26.60 8.86 14.22
CA HIS A 31 -27.92 8.27 14.55
C HIS A 31 -28.72 7.87 13.32
N PHE A 32 -28.48 8.53 12.17
CA PHE A 32 -29.18 8.21 10.93
C PHE A 32 -28.21 8.23 9.73
N PRO A 33 -28.14 7.14 8.94
CA PRO A 33 -28.70 5.81 9.17
C PRO A 33 -28.04 5.10 10.36
N GLY A 34 -28.88 4.55 11.24
CA GLY A 34 -28.42 3.79 12.40
C GLY A 34 -27.84 2.41 12.06
N GLY A 35 -27.51 1.65 13.10
CA GLY A 35 -26.99 0.27 12.96
C GLY A 35 -25.49 0.19 12.67
N HIS A 36 -24.98 -1.02 12.58
CA HIS A 36 -23.58 -1.32 12.25
C HIS A 36 -23.52 -1.81 10.81
N TRP A 37 -22.81 -1.08 9.94
CA TRP A 37 -22.67 -1.46 8.54
C TRP A 37 -21.46 -2.39 8.39
N LYS A 38 -21.61 -3.44 7.56
CA LYS A 38 -20.56 -4.44 7.37
C LYS A 38 -19.38 -3.84 6.61
N ASN A 39 -18.17 -4.07 7.10
CA ASN A 39 -16.93 -3.86 6.37
C ASN A 39 -16.50 -5.16 5.70
N HIS A 40 -15.85 -5.03 4.55
CA HIS A 40 -15.23 -6.16 3.85
C HIS A 40 -13.73 -6.14 4.12
N ASP A 41 -13.13 -7.31 4.23
CA ASP A 41 -11.69 -7.42 4.44
C ASP A 41 -10.97 -7.08 3.12
N ASP A 42 -10.02 -6.14 3.16
CA ASP A 42 -9.27 -5.72 1.96
C ASP A 42 -8.51 -6.90 1.31
N ALA A 43 -8.15 -7.89 2.11
CA ALA A 43 -7.52 -9.13 1.65
C ALA A 43 -8.39 -9.91 0.67
N THR A 44 -9.72 -9.85 0.79
CA THR A 44 -10.67 -10.63 -0.01
C THR A 44 -10.94 -10.05 -1.40
N TYR A 45 -10.58 -8.78 -1.65
CA TYR A 45 -10.73 -8.18 -2.96
C TYR A 45 -9.80 -8.83 -3.99
N LYS A 46 -10.32 -9.06 -5.20
CA LYS A 46 -9.53 -9.59 -6.31
C LYS A 46 -8.47 -8.57 -6.74
N MET A 47 -7.28 -9.07 -7.05
CA MET A 47 -6.23 -8.29 -7.68
C MET A 47 -6.51 -8.27 -9.17
N GLU A 48 -6.48 -7.08 -9.78
CA GLU A 48 -6.68 -6.91 -11.21
C GLU A 48 -5.46 -6.20 -11.78
N LEU A 49 -4.84 -6.82 -12.78
CA LEU A 49 -3.75 -6.21 -13.53
C LEU A 49 -4.35 -5.17 -14.50
N GLY A 50 -4.42 -3.93 -14.04
CA GLY A 50 -4.94 -2.81 -14.80
C GLY A 50 -3.84 -1.97 -15.45
N LYS A 51 -4.24 -1.13 -16.40
CA LYS A 51 -3.40 -0.13 -17.07
C LYS A 51 -3.34 1.20 -16.32
N ALA A 52 -3.54 1.18 -15.01
CA ALA A 52 -3.57 2.42 -14.21
C ALA A 52 -2.18 3.08 -14.19
N SER A 53 -1.12 2.28 -14.21
CA SER A 53 0.27 2.74 -14.26
C SER A 53 0.55 3.63 -15.47
N GLU A 54 -0.01 3.29 -16.64
CA GLU A 54 0.15 4.04 -17.90
C GLU A 54 -0.35 5.49 -17.84
N LYS A 55 -1.13 5.86 -16.82
CA LYS A 55 -1.68 7.21 -16.65
C LYS A 55 -0.85 8.10 -15.73
N TYR A 56 0.09 7.55 -14.97
CA TYR A 56 0.91 8.36 -14.08
C TYR A 56 2.04 9.03 -14.88
N PRO A 57 2.28 10.33 -14.66
CA PRO A 57 3.42 11.00 -15.29
C PRO A 57 4.74 10.42 -14.75
N GLU A 58 5.77 10.46 -15.58
CA GLU A 58 7.14 10.25 -15.13
C GLU A 58 7.54 11.33 -14.11
N ALA A 59 8.46 10.99 -13.21
CA ALA A 59 8.94 11.90 -12.19
C ALA A 59 9.71 13.08 -12.82
N ASP A 60 9.27 14.30 -12.54
CA ASP A 60 9.88 15.55 -13.02
C ASP A 60 10.94 16.13 -12.05
N GLY A 61 10.99 15.65 -10.80
CA GLY A 61 11.90 16.13 -9.77
C GLY A 61 11.52 17.49 -9.16
N GLU A 62 10.36 18.05 -9.50
CA GLU A 62 9.85 19.31 -8.95
C GLU A 62 8.52 19.09 -8.20
N TYR A 63 7.52 18.52 -8.88
CA TYR A 63 6.21 18.20 -8.30
C TYR A 63 6.01 16.70 -8.09
N THR A 64 6.72 15.88 -8.86
CA THR A 64 6.62 14.43 -8.89
C THR A 64 8.01 13.82 -8.74
N PHE A 65 8.12 12.83 -7.87
CA PHE A 65 9.39 12.20 -7.51
C PHE A 65 9.27 10.69 -7.66
N ASP A 66 10.39 10.04 -7.96
CA ASP A 66 10.46 8.59 -7.90
C ASP A 66 10.39 8.09 -6.44
N LYS A 67 10.12 6.79 -6.28
CA LYS A 67 9.97 6.17 -4.96
C LYS A 67 11.26 6.21 -4.15
N LEU A 68 12.44 6.06 -4.77
CA LEU A 68 13.72 6.03 -4.05
C LEU A 68 14.11 7.41 -3.54
N SER A 69 13.89 8.46 -4.32
CA SER A 69 14.02 9.85 -3.86
C SER A 69 13.11 10.12 -2.65
N SER A 70 11.89 9.58 -2.67
CA SER A 70 10.96 9.70 -1.55
C SER A 70 11.42 8.93 -0.30
N VAL A 71 12.02 7.75 -0.46
CA VAL A 71 12.63 6.98 0.64
C VAL A 71 13.80 7.74 1.25
N PHE A 72 14.65 8.34 0.42
CA PHE A 72 15.75 9.18 0.92
C PHE A 72 15.22 10.35 1.77
N LEU A 73 14.19 11.05 1.31
CA LEU A 73 13.58 12.16 2.04
C LEU A 73 12.88 11.74 3.34
N SER A 74 12.47 10.48 3.47
CA SER A 74 11.96 9.94 4.74
C SER A 74 13.03 9.82 5.84
N GLY A 75 14.30 10.06 5.51
CA GLY A 75 15.42 9.91 6.44
C GLY A 75 15.67 8.45 6.82
N ASN A 76 15.28 7.49 5.95
CA ASN A 76 15.43 6.08 6.23
C ASN A 76 16.90 5.71 6.47
N ALA A 77 17.20 5.20 7.66
CA ALA A 77 18.55 4.94 8.15
C ALA A 77 18.83 3.45 8.38
N THR A 78 18.04 2.58 7.77
CA THR A 78 18.21 1.12 7.84
C THR A 78 19.53 0.70 7.21
N ARG A 79 20.31 -0.14 7.90
CA ARG A 79 21.55 -0.69 7.35
C ARG A 79 21.24 -1.78 6.32
N ASP A 80 22.05 -1.88 5.27
CA ASP A 80 21.88 -2.93 4.26
C ASP A 80 22.21 -4.33 4.80
N ASP A 81 23.02 -4.42 5.86
CA ASP A 81 23.35 -5.67 6.54
C ASP A 81 22.36 -6.07 7.64
N ALA A 82 21.34 -5.24 7.88
CA ALA A 82 20.33 -5.53 8.89
C ALA A 82 19.52 -6.78 8.49
N PRO A 83 19.13 -7.62 9.47
CA PRO A 83 18.33 -8.80 9.20
C PRO A 83 17.04 -8.47 8.44
N ASN A 84 16.77 -9.23 7.36
CA ASN A 84 15.57 -9.03 6.57
C ASN A 84 14.31 -9.30 7.42
N HIS A 85 13.52 -8.26 7.63
CA HIS A 85 12.28 -8.26 8.41
C HIS A 85 11.03 -8.46 7.55
N VAL A 86 11.18 -8.55 6.23
CA VAL A 86 10.11 -8.85 5.27
C VAL A 86 10.08 -10.36 5.04
N ARG A 87 8.97 -11.00 5.40
CA ARG A 87 8.77 -12.46 5.32
C ARG A 87 7.71 -12.76 4.25
N ILE A 88 8.17 -13.03 3.04
CA ILE A 88 7.33 -13.36 1.88
C ILE A 88 7.90 -14.56 1.12
N GLN A 89 7.05 -15.19 0.31
CA GLN A 89 7.52 -16.07 -0.77
C GLN A 89 8.03 -15.18 -1.91
N THR A 90 9.19 -15.51 -2.47
CA THR A 90 9.80 -14.74 -3.57
C THR A 90 9.32 -15.22 -4.94
N GLU A 91 8.90 -16.49 -5.06
CA GLU A 91 8.30 -17.04 -6.27
C GLU A 91 6.77 -17.04 -6.08
N VAL A 92 6.06 -16.13 -6.77
CA VAL A 92 4.62 -15.90 -6.57
C VAL A 92 3.88 -15.63 -7.89
N PRO A 93 2.54 -15.78 -7.93
CA PRO A 93 1.74 -15.34 -9.07
C PRO A 93 2.01 -13.88 -9.45
N ARG A 94 2.12 -13.62 -10.75
CA ARG A 94 2.38 -12.28 -11.31
C ARG A 94 1.45 -11.20 -10.75
N GLU A 95 0.18 -11.52 -10.58
CA GLU A 95 -0.82 -10.62 -10.01
C GLU A 95 -0.48 -10.16 -8.58
N ILE A 96 0.08 -11.05 -7.77
CA ILE A 96 0.51 -10.74 -6.40
C ILE A 96 1.77 -9.87 -6.45
N ALA A 97 2.77 -10.26 -7.25
CA ALA A 97 4.01 -9.53 -7.39
C ALA A 97 3.77 -8.08 -7.86
N GLN A 98 3.01 -7.88 -8.93
CA GLN A 98 2.71 -6.54 -9.45
C GLN A 98 1.88 -5.70 -8.47
N THR A 99 1.01 -6.34 -7.70
CA THR A 99 0.28 -5.66 -6.62
C THR A 99 1.23 -5.17 -5.54
N TRP A 100 2.22 -5.97 -5.12
CA TRP A 100 3.23 -5.56 -4.14
C TRP A 100 4.10 -4.41 -4.66
N VAL A 101 4.57 -4.48 -5.91
CA VAL A 101 5.34 -3.39 -6.56
C VAL A 101 4.54 -2.10 -6.59
N SER A 102 3.26 -2.17 -6.93
CA SER A 102 2.38 -1.00 -7.04
C SER A 102 2.02 -0.41 -5.68
N MET A 103 1.64 -1.26 -4.71
CA MET A 103 1.20 -0.84 -3.38
C MET A 103 2.35 -0.38 -2.48
N CYS A 104 3.56 -0.90 -2.68
CA CYS A 104 4.71 -0.51 -1.86
C CYS A 104 5.12 0.93 -2.17
N PRO A 105 5.11 1.85 -1.18
CA PRO A 105 5.50 3.23 -1.41
C PRO A 105 7.02 3.41 -1.52
N ALA A 106 7.80 2.39 -1.15
CA ALA A 106 9.24 2.51 -0.92
C ALA A 106 10.10 1.61 -1.81
N GLN A 107 9.53 1.03 -2.88
CA GLN A 107 10.26 0.19 -3.82
C GLN A 107 11.07 -0.93 -3.12
N VAL A 108 10.40 -1.63 -2.19
CA VAL A 108 10.97 -2.80 -1.50
C VAL A 108 10.91 -4.05 -2.37
N TYR A 109 9.95 -4.12 -3.29
CA TYR A 109 9.71 -5.27 -4.16
C TYR A 109 9.96 -4.88 -5.60
N GLU A 110 10.71 -5.71 -6.32
CA GLU A 110 11.00 -5.55 -7.73
C GLU A 110 10.81 -6.88 -8.46
N ILE A 111 10.25 -6.83 -9.65
CA ILE A 111 10.16 -7.98 -10.56
C ILE A 111 11.31 -7.81 -11.57
N PRO A 112 12.14 -8.83 -11.79
CA PRO A 112 13.21 -8.77 -12.80
C PRO A 112 12.70 -8.38 -14.19
N GLU A 113 13.47 -7.58 -14.93
CA GLU A 113 13.07 -7.06 -16.25
C GLU A 113 12.79 -8.16 -17.26
N ASP A 114 13.61 -9.23 -17.28
CA ASP A 114 13.43 -10.40 -18.13
C ASP A 114 12.09 -11.12 -17.87
N GLN A 115 11.61 -11.07 -16.62
CA GLN A 115 10.33 -11.65 -16.25
C GLN A 115 9.16 -10.71 -16.53
N LEU A 116 9.37 -9.39 -16.45
CA LEU A 116 8.39 -8.38 -16.85
C LEU A 116 8.05 -8.50 -18.34
N GLU A 117 9.05 -8.75 -19.18
CA GLU A 117 8.88 -8.96 -20.63
C GLU A 117 8.28 -10.33 -21.00
N SER A 118 8.38 -11.31 -20.09
CA SER A 118 7.76 -12.63 -20.27
C SER A 118 6.27 -12.62 -19.90
N ASP A 119 5.50 -13.60 -20.41
CA ASP A 119 4.12 -13.89 -19.97
C ASP A 119 4.07 -14.99 -18.88
N ALA A 120 5.15 -15.16 -18.11
CA ALA A 120 5.19 -16.18 -17.07
C ALA A 120 4.12 -15.93 -15.98
N PRO A 121 3.31 -16.95 -15.62
CA PRO A 121 2.25 -16.81 -14.61
C PRO A 121 2.79 -16.69 -13.19
N ILE A 122 3.96 -17.27 -12.95
CA ILE A 122 4.73 -17.20 -11.70
C ILE A 122 6.00 -16.40 -12.01
N VAL A 123 6.35 -15.48 -11.12
CA VAL A 123 7.54 -14.63 -11.25
C VAL A 123 8.32 -14.58 -9.94
N ASP A 124 9.60 -14.28 -10.05
CA ASP A 124 10.48 -13.97 -8.93
C ASP A 124 10.31 -12.52 -8.49
N VAL A 125 10.43 -12.30 -7.18
CA VAL A 125 10.39 -11.00 -6.53
C VAL A 125 11.70 -10.80 -5.79
N HIS A 126 12.44 -9.78 -6.22
CA HIS A 126 13.62 -9.28 -5.51
C HIS A 126 13.16 -8.36 -4.37
N VAL A 127 13.77 -8.53 -3.19
CA VAL A 127 13.37 -7.82 -1.97
C VAL A 127 14.53 -6.98 -1.44
N THR A 128 14.38 -5.66 -1.49
CA THR A 128 15.30 -4.68 -0.94
C THR A 128 14.72 -4.16 0.38
N ALA A 129 14.88 -4.96 1.44
CA ALA A 129 14.25 -4.68 2.74
C ALA A 129 14.79 -3.42 3.43
N SER A 130 16.00 -2.97 3.09
CA SER A 130 16.58 -1.74 3.65
C SER A 130 15.77 -0.50 3.28
N ASN A 131 15.04 -0.48 2.16
CA ASN A 131 14.16 0.63 1.79
C ASN A 131 12.85 0.71 2.60
N CYS A 132 12.52 -0.30 3.41
CA CYS A 132 11.20 -0.42 4.02
C CYS A 132 10.87 0.72 5.00
N VAL A 133 9.80 1.47 4.70
CA VAL A 133 9.27 2.54 5.57
C VAL A 133 8.22 2.05 6.59
N GLN A 134 8.13 0.74 6.80
CA GLN A 134 7.30 0.11 7.84
C GLN A 134 5.77 0.39 7.77
N CYS A 135 5.24 0.70 6.58
CA CYS A 135 3.83 1.08 6.41
C CYS A 135 2.81 -0.06 6.57
N GLY A 136 3.21 -1.33 6.44
CA GLY A 136 2.29 -2.48 6.54
C GLY A 136 1.36 -2.72 5.35
N ALA A 137 1.42 -1.92 4.27
CA ALA A 137 0.45 -1.97 3.16
C ALA A 137 0.29 -3.38 2.53
N ILE A 138 1.40 -4.09 2.34
CA ILE A 138 1.40 -5.43 1.71
C ILE A 138 0.79 -6.55 2.58
N THR A 139 0.54 -6.29 3.87
CA THR A 139 -0.08 -7.28 4.77
C THR A 139 -1.49 -7.67 4.33
N ALA A 140 -2.19 -6.77 3.63
CA ALA A 140 -3.46 -7.05 3.01
C ALA A 140 -3.37 -8.14 1.91
N LYS A 141 -2.21 -8.36 1.30
CA LYS A 141 -2.00 -9.30 0.19
C LYS A 141 -0.91 -10.32 0.48
N GLY A 142 -0.89 -10.84 1.70
CA GLY A 142 -0.11 -12.04 2.08
C GLY A 142 1.32 -11.76 2.54
N GLY A 143 1.78 -10.51 2.52
CA GLY A 143 3.12 -10.18 2.96
C GLY A 143 3.21 -10.02 4.48
N ARG A 144 4.11 -10.74 5.17
CA ARG A 144 4.27 -10.62 6.62
C ARG A 144 5.48 -9.75 6.95
N LEU A 145 5.27 -8.71 7.75
CA LEU A 145 6.34 -7.89 8.30
C LEU A 145 6.63 -8.32 9.75
N THR A 146 7.89 -8.57 10.05
CA THR A 146 8.38 -8.64 11.43
C THR A 146 9.00 -7.30 11.82
N LEU A 147 9.17 -7.07 13.11
CA LEU A 147 9.86 -5.88 13.59
C LEU A 147 11.34 -5.93 13.14
N PRO A 148 11.90 -4.87 12.55
CA PRO A 148 13.33 -4.75 12.28
C PRO A 148 14.12 -4.50 13.57
N GLU A 149 15.45 -4.39 13.45
CA GLU A 149 16.28 -4.03 14.59
C GLU A 149 15.98 -2.60 15.09
N GLY A 150 16.23 -2.36 16.37
CA GLY A 150 15.97 -1.06 16.98
C GLY A 150 16.86 0.03 16.37
N GLY A 151 16.24 1.08 15.84
CA GLY A 151 16.93 2.18 15.17
C GLY A 151 16.86 2.13 13.64
N ASP A 152 16.41 1.01 13.06
CA ASP A 152 16.18 0.89 11.62
C ASP A 152 14.81 1.47 11.23
N GLY A 153 14.74 2.02 10.02
CA GLY A 153 13.53 2.56 9.41
C GLY A 153 13.58 4.08 9.16
N PRO A 154 12.42 4.67 8.83
CA PRO A 154 12.31 6.09 8.50
C PRO A 154 12.49 6.98 9.74
N LEU A 155 13.20 8.09 9.57
CA LEU A 155 13.43 9.11 10.60
C LEU A 155 12.61 10.36 10.28
N TYR A 156 11.29 10.23 10.42
CA TYR A 156 10.37 11.34 10.18
C TYR A 156 10.61 12.49 11.16
N THR A 157 10.71 13.69 10.62
CA THR A 157 10.83 14.93 11.38
C THR A 157 9.68 15.86 11.01
N GLU A 158 9.02 16.42 12.02
CA GLU A 158 8.13 17.56 11.80
C GLU A 158 9.04 18.77 11.63
N THR A 159 9.14 19.26 10.39
CA THR A 159 9.90 20.47 10.05
C THR A 159 8.99 21.68 9.99
#